data_AF-A0A7C3XVU8-F1
#
_entry.id   AF-A0A7C3XVU8-F1
#
_cell.length_a   1.000
_cell.length_b   1.000
_cell.length_c   1.000
_cell.angle_alpha   90.00
_cell.angle_beta   90.00
_cell.angle_gamma   90.00
#
_symmetry.space_group_name_H-M   'P 1'
#
loop_
_entity.id
_entity.type
_entity.pdbx_description
1 polymer ?
#
loop_
_entity_poly.entity_id
_entity_poly.type
_entity_poly.pdbx_seq_one_letter_code
_entity_poly.pdbx_strand_id
1 'polypeptide(L)'
;MCGMRRVINRREVLGAGIVAAAMLASGERPGATRGKVMFRYCLNTSTISGQKLPLPQLVETVAKAGYQGIEPWVREVSAYASGGGSLDDLRKRIADLGLTVENAIGFAKWLVADEAERRRGFDAFRRDMELVARIGCKRIAASPVGVNEVPTYSVQLGAERY
;
A
#
# COMPACT_ATOMS: atom_id res chain seq x y z
N MET A 1 -12.82 -66.77 -19.88
CA MET A 1 -12.85 -65.48 -20.60
C MET A 1 -11.68 -64.64 -20.12
N CYS A 2 -10.66 -64.46 -20.97
CA CYS A 2 -9.40 -63.78 -20.64
C CYS A 2 -9.60 -62.26 -20.73
N GLY A 3 -9.32 -61.54 -19.64
CA GLY A 3 -9.42 -60.08 -19.57
C GLY A 3 -8.24 -59.40 -20.23
N MET A 4 -8.51 -58.61 -21.27
CA MET A 4 -7.51 -57.87 -22.03
C MET A 4 -7.17 -56.57 -21.27
N ARG A 5 -5.96 -56.45 -20.71
CA ARG A 5 -5.45 -55.20 -20.12
C ARG A 5 -5.11 -54.21 -21.24
N ARG A 6 -5.70 -53.01 -21.18
CA ARG A 6 -5.36 -51.89 -22.06
C ARG A 6 -3.96 -51.38 -21.71
N VAL A 7 -3.02 -51.45 -22.64
CA VAL A 7 -1.68 -50.86 -22.49
C VAL A 7 -1.76 -49.41 -22.99
N ILE A 8 -1.57 -48.44 -22.10
CA ILE A 8 -1.54 -47.01 -22.44
C ILE A 8 -0.26 -46.73 -23.22
N ASN A 9 -0.39 -46.06 -24.38
CA ASN A 9 0.72 -45.81 -25.29
C ASN A 9 1.45 -44.51 -24.90
N ARG A 10 2.79 -44.48 -25.02
CA ARG A 10 3.62 -43.27 -24.79
C ARG A 10 3.13 -42.05 -25.59
N ARG A 11 2.51 -42.25 -26.76
CA ARG A 11 1.91 -41.17 -27.56
C ARG A 11 0.72 -40.48 -26.89
N GLU A 12 -0.05 -41.19 -26.07
CA GLU A 12 -1.18 -40.62 -25.33
C GLU A 12 -0.70 -39.74 -24.17
N VAL A 13 0.46 -40.05 -23.59
CA VAL A 13 1.10 -39.26 -22.52
C VAL A 13 1.71 -37.95 -23.06
N LEU A 14 2.18 -37.93 -24.30
CA LEU A 14 2.73 -36.74 -24.95
C LEU A 14 1.66 -35.71 -25.35
N GLY A 15 0.45 -36.15 -25.69
CA GLY A 15 -0.68 -35.25 -25.98
C GLY A 15 -1.17 -34.48 -24.75
N ALA A 16 -1.13 -35.11 -23.56
CA ALA A 16 -1.53 -34.48 -22.31
C ALA A 16 -0.50 -33.45 -21.78
N GLY A 17 0.80 -33.66 -22.07
CA GLY A 17 1.87 -32.77 -21.60
C GLY A 17 1.91 -31.40 -22.29
N ILE A 18 1.55 -31.32 -23.58
CA ILE A 18 1.61 -30.07 -24.35
C ILE A 18 0.50 -29.09 -23.91
N VAL A 19 -0.69 -29.61 -23.60
CA VAL A 19 -1.82 -28.77 -23.15
C VAL A 19 -1.54 -28.17 -21.76
N ALA A 20 -0.89 -28.92 -20.87
CA ALA A 20 -0.50 -28.43 -19.55
C ALA A 20 0.58 -27.32 -19.63
N ALA A 21 1.53 -27.42 -20.56
CA ALA A 21 2.57 -26.41 -20.75
C ALA A 21 2.03 -25.08 -21.32
N ALA A 22 1.04 -25.12 -22.21
CA ALA A 22 0.42 -23.93 -22.77
C ALA A 22 -0.39 -23.12 -21.74
N MET A 23 -1.00 -23.80 -20.76
CA MET A 23 -1.73 -23.16 -19.64
C MET A 23 -0.78 -22.51 -18.60
N LEU A 24 0.44 -23.03 -18.45
CA LEU A 24 1.45 -22.44 -17.57
C LEU A 24 2.16 -21.22 -18.20
N ALA A 25 2.24 -21.18 -19.53
CA ALA A 25 2.88 -20.10 -20.27
C ALA A 25 2.00 -18.85 -20.45
N SER A 26 0.68 -18.97 -20.26
CA SER A 26 -0.27 -17.88 -20.54
C SER A 26 -0.27 -16.79 -19.47
N GLY A 27 0.29 -17.01 -18.28
CA GLY A 27 0.45 -15.97 -17.24
C GLY A 27 -0.85 -15.33 -16.71
N GLU A 28 -1.98 -15.61 -17.33
CA GLU A 28 -3.30 -15.18 -16.92
C GLU A 28 -3.72 -16.00 -15.73
N ARG A 29 -3.42 -15.45 -14.54
CA ARG A 29 -4.17 -15.79 -13.34
C ARG A 29 -5.65 -15.67 -13.71
N PRO A 30 -6.50 -16.68 -13.44
CA PRO A 30 -7.93 -16.52 -13.63
C PRO A 30 -8.32 -15.24 -12.92
N GLY A 31 -8.79 -14.26 -13.69
CA GLY A 31 -9.33 -13.03 -13.13
C GLY A 31 -10.48 -13.48 -12.26
N ALA A 32 -10.23 -13.59 -10.95
CA ALA A 32 -11.26 -13.90 -9.99
C ALA A 32 -12.39 -12.94 -10.32
N THR A 33 -13.54 -13.48 -10.73
CA THR A 33 -14.73 -12.68 -10.95
C THR A 33 -15.01 -12.05 -9.60
N ARG A 34 -14.55 -10.81 -9.43
CA ARG A 34 -14.79 -10.03 -8.23
C ARG A 34 -16.28 -9.78 -8.26
N GLY A 35 -17.05 -10.67 -7.62
CA GLY A 35 -18.39 -10.33 -7.17
C GLY A 35 -18.28 -8.97 -6.50
N LYS A 36 -19.24 -8.06 -6.78
CA LYS A 36 -19.20 -6.65 -6.34
C LYS A 36 -18.72 -6.58 -4.88
N VAL A 37 -17.45 -6.25 -4.68
CA VAL A 37 -16.88 -6.16 -3.35
C VAL A 37 -17.40 -4.85 -2.78
N MET A 38 -18.14 -4.92 -1.68
CA MET A 38 -18.76 -3.74 -1.05
C MET A 38 -17.72 -2.75 -0.51
N PHE A 39 -16.46 -3.19 -0.35
CA PHE A 39 -15.35 -2.39 0.15
C PHE A 39 -14.04 -2.75 -0.56
N ARG A 40 -13.07 -1.82 -0.53
CA ARG A 40 -11.72 -1.99 -1.09
C ARG A 40 -10.72 -2.32 0.01
N TYR A 41 -9.70 -3.11 -0.32
CA TYR A 41 -8.60 -3.38 0.59
C TYR A 41 -7.45 -2.39 0.37
N CYS A 42 -6.97 -1.79 1.46
CA CYS A 42 -5.84 -0.86 1.48
C CYS A 42 -4.75 -1.40 2.43
N LEU A 43 -3.50 -1.43 1.98
CA LEU A 43 -2.39 -1.89 2.81
C LEU A 43 -1.62 -0.69 3.39
N ASN A 44 -1.49 -0.64 4.72
CA ASN A 44 -0.49 0.19 5.39
C ASN A 44 0.91 -0.38 5.18
N THR A 45 1.85 0.42 4.70
CA THR A 45 3.21 -0.06 4.38
C THR A 45 4.00 -0.56 5.59
N SER A 46 3.67 -0.14 6.82
CA SER A 46 4.28 -0.66 8.05
C SER A 46 4.08 -2.16 8.24
N THR A 47 2.99 -2.72 7.70
CA THR A 47 2.74 -4.17 7.75
C THR A 47 3.86 -4.98 7.09
N ILE A 48 4.62 -4.36 6.17
CA ILE A 48 5.73 -4.99 5.46
C ILE A 48 7.06 -4.22 5.60
N SER A 49 7.19 -3.32 6.58
CA SER A 49 8.39 -2.47 6.72
C SER A 49 9.66 -3.25 7.04
N GLY A 50 9.55 -4.46 7.61
CA GLY A 50 10.68 -5.34 7.87
C GLY A 50 11.45 -5.75 6.60
N GLN A 51 10.81 -5.66 5.44
CA GLN A 51 11.43 -5.94 4.13
C GLN A 51 12.34 -4.81 3.65
N LYS A 52 12.28 -3.62 4.28
CA LYS A 52 13.11 -2.44 3.97
C LYS A 52 13.09 -2.06 2.48
N LEU A 53 11.96 -2.25 1.82
CA LEU A 53 11.80 -1.95 0.40
C LEU A 53 11.67 -0.43 0.18
N PRO A 54 12.25 0.13 -0.90
CA PRO A 54 12.00 1.50 -1.30
C PRO A 54 10.54 1.66 -1.77
N LEU A 55 10.01 2.89 -1.69
CA LEU A 55 8.59 3.18 -1.95
C LEU A 55 8.06 2.64 -3.30
N PRO A 56 8.78 2.74 -4.44
CA PRO A 56 8.30 2.15 -5.68
C PRO A 56 8.15 0.62 -5.60
N GLN A 57 9.00 -0.08 -4.85
CA GLN A 57 8.89 -1.53 -4.67
C GLN A 57 7.75 -1.89 -3.72
N LEU A 58 7.50 -1.09 -2.67
CA LEU A 58 6.31 -1.25 -1.82
C LEU A 58 5.03 -1.16 -2.66
N VAL A 59 4.92 -0.17 -3.54
CA VAL A 59 3.78 0.00 -4.46
C VAL A 59 3.58 -1.24 -5.34
N GLU A 60 4.65 -1.79 -5.93
CA GLU A 60 4.53 -3.02 -6.74
C GLU A 60 4.09 -4.21 -5.91
N THR A 61 4.67 -4.38 -4.71
CA THR A 61 4.35 -5.49 -3.82
C THR A 61 2.89 -5.45 -3.40
N VAL A 62 2.37 -4.26 -3.05
CA VAL A 62 0.96 -4.05 -2.70
C VAL A 62 0.04 -4.42 -3.87
N ALA A 63 0.37 -3.96 -5.09
CA ALA A 63 -0.39 -4.30 -6.29
C ALA A 63 -0.35 -5.81 -6.59
N LYS A 64 0.83 -6.43 -6.56
CA LYS A 64 1.04 -7.87 -6.79
C LYS A 64 0.31 -8.75 -5.76
N ALA A 65 0.18 -8.26 -4.52
CA ALA A 65 -0.58 -8.90 -3.45
C ALA A 65 -2.11 -8.74 -3.61
N GLY A 66 -2.58 -7.98 -4.60
CA GLY A 66 -4.00 -7.89 -4.94
C GLY A 66 -4.78 -6.85 -4.11
N TYR A 67 -4.11 -5.90 -3.45
CA TYR A 67 -4.74 -4.74 -2.81
C TYR A 67 -5.21 -3.71 -3.86
N GLN A 68 -6.11 -2.80 -3.46
CA GLN A 68 -6.63 -1.73 -4.32
C GLN A 68 -6.14 -0.36 -3.82
N GLY A 69 -5.80 -0.27 -2.54
CA GLY A 69 -5.27 0.92 -1.91
C GLY A 69 -3.90 0.69 -1.29
N ILE A 70 -3.15 1.78 -1.18
CA ILE A 70 -1.93 1.86 -0.39
C ILE A 70 -2.03 3.02 0.61
N GLU A 71 -1.51 2.82 1.81
CA GLU A 71 -1.32 3.84 2.84
C GLU A 71 0.18 3.90 3.20
N PRO A 72 0.96 4.74 2.50
CA PRO A 72 2.38 4.90 2.78
C PRO A 72 2.61 5.74 4.04
N TRP A 73 3.80 5.65 4.62
CA TRP A 73 4.25 6.59 5.64
C TRP A 73 4.88 7.81 4.96
N VAL A 74 4.64 9.00 5.49
CA VAL A 74 5.17 10.26 4.93
C VAL A 74 6.70 10.21 4.78
N ARG A 75 7.41 9.58 5.74
CA ARG A 75 8.87 9.39 5.67
C ARG A 75 9.31 8.61 4.42
N GLU A 76 8.51 7.68 3.93
CA GLU A 76 8.82 6.87 2.75
C GLU A 76 8.70 7.72 1.49
N VAL A 77 7.67 8.57 1.44
CA VAL A 77 7.44 9.53 0.35
C VAL A 77 8.55 10.59 0.35
N SER A 78 8.90 11.11 1.53
CA SER A 78 9.99 12.08 1.71
C SER A 78 11.33 11.48 1.30
N ALA A 79 11.65 10.26 1.75
CA ALA A 79 12.90 9.60 1.39
C ALA A 79 13.01 9.36 -0.12
N TYR A 80 11.90 8.97 -0.77
CA TYR A 80 11.86 8.83 -2.21
C TYR A 80 12.11 10.16 -2.93
N ALA A 81 11.43 11.24 -2.54
CA ALA A 81 11.61 12.57 -3.12
C ALA A 81 13.03 13.11 -2.91
N SER A 82 13.55 13.02 -1.67
CA SER A 82 14.90 13.47 -1.34
C SER A 82 16.00 12.64 -2.02
N GLY A 83 15.70 11.39 -2.37
CA GLY A 83 16.57 10.53 -3.17
C GLY A 83 16.55 10.83 -4.68
N GLY A 84 15.87 11.90 -5.12
CA GLY A 84 15.73 12.26 -6.53
C GLY A 84 14.55 11.61 -7.24
N GLY A 85 13.66 10.94 -6.51
CA GLY A 85 12.46 10.34 -7.05
C GLY A 85 11.42 11.38 -7.49
N SER A 86 10.84 11.17 -8.68
CA SER A 86 9.76 11.99 -9.22
C SER A 86 8.42 11.56 -8.64
N LEU A 87 7.80 12.43 -7.83
CA LEU A 87 6.48 12.14 -7.23
C LEU A 87 5.37 12.04 -8.27
N ASP A 88 5.51 12.75 -9.40
CA ASP A 88 4.55 12.70 -10.50
C ASP A 88 4.64 11.36 -11.25
N ASP A 89 5.84 10.84 -11.46
CA ASP A 89 6.04 9.49 -12.02
C ASP A 89 5.56 8.41 -11.05
N LEU A 90 5.81 8.60 -9.75
CA LEU A 90 5.29 7.68 -8.73
C LEU A 90 3.76 7.67 -8.71
N ARG A 91 3.12 8.84 -8.78
CA ARG A 91 1.65 8.95 -8.90
C ARG A 91 1.14 8.20 -10.11
N LYS A 92 1.77 8.40 -11.28
CA LYS A 92 1.42 7.69 -12.51
C LYS A 92 1.57 6.18 -12.33
N ARG A 93 2.68 5.72 -11.78
CA ARG A 93 2.95 4.29 -11.55
C ARG A 93 1.95 3.64 -10.59
N ILE A 94 1.54 4.35 -9.54
CA ILE A 94 0.49 3.90 -8.62
C ILE A 94 -0.82 3.69 -9.40
N ALA A 95 -1.22 4.66 -10.22
CA ALA A 95 -2.43 4.59 -11.03
C ALA A 95 -2.37 3.50 -12.11
N ASP A 96 -1.25 3.36 -12.81
CA ASP A 96 -1.03 2.34 -13.84
C ASP A 96 -1.08 0.92 -13.25
N LEU A 97 -0.76 0.75 -11.96
CA LEU A 97 -0.90 -0.50 -11.21
C LEU A 97 -2.31 -0.73 -10.64
N GLY A 98 -3.27 0.16 -10.94
CA GLY A 98 -4.65 0.07 -10.46
C GLY A 98 -4.81 0.35 -8.96
N LEU A 99 -3.82 1.01 -8.33
CA LEU A 99 -3.87 1.39 -6.93
C LEU A 99 -4.34 2.82 -6.73
N THR A 100 -4.93 3.09 -5.57
CA THR A 100 -5.21 4.43 -5.05
C THR A 100 -4.43 4.68 -3.77
N VAL A 101 -3.96 5.91 -3.54
CA VAL A 101 -3.41 6.30 -2.23
C VAL A 101 -4.56 6.81 -1.35
N GLU A 102 -5.08 5.95 -0.48
CA GLU A 102 -6.32 6.26 0.28
C GLU A 102 -6.07 7.09 1.53
N ASN A 103 -4.87 6.98 2.12
CA ASN A 103 -4.42 7.70 3.29
C ASN A 103 -2.88 7.72 3.33
N ALA A 104 -2.28 8.49 4.24
CA ALA A 104 -0.86 8.42 4.57
C ALA A 104 -0.64 8.62 6.08
N ILE A 105 0.43 8.06 6.63
CA ILE A 105 0.76 8.20 8.06
C ILE A 105 1.92 9.17 8.27
N GLY A 106 1.62 10.30 8.93
CA GLY A 106 2.60 11.28 9.41
C GLY A 106 2.66 11.32 10.94
N PHE A 107 3.74 11.89 11.49
CA PHE A 107 3.98 11.98 12.95
C PHE A 107 4.26 13.41 13.42
N ALA A 108 3.70 14.41 12.73
CA ALA A 108 3.80 15.80 13.16
C ALA A 108 3.17 16.00 14.55
N LYS A 109 3.84 16.76 15.43
CA LYS A 109 3.38 17.09 16.79
C LYS A 109 2.33 18.22 16.79
N TRP A 110 1.22 18.05 16.07
CA TRP A 110 0.21 19.09 15.86
C TRP A 110 -0.75 19.29 17.05
N LEU A 111 -0.70 18.42 18.06
CA LEU A 111 -1.69 18.39 19.15
C LEU A 111 -1.09 18.68 20.55
N VAL A 112 0.23 18.86 20.63
CA VAL A 112 0.98 19.04 21.90
C VAL A 112 0.59 20.31 22.68
N ALA A 113 0.86 20.30 23.99
CA ALA A 113 0.50 21.40 24.90
C ALA A 113 1.27 22.69 24.61
N ASP A 114 2.59 22.59 24.40
CA ASP A 114 3.44 23.72 24.08
C ASP A 114 3.01 24.39 22.76
N GLU A 115 2.71 25.68 22.81
CA GLU A 115 2.16 26.40 21.67
C GLU A 115 3.16 26.53 20.52
N ALA A 116 4.43 26.78 20.83
CA ALA A 116 5.47 26.95 19.82
C ALA A 116 5.76 25.61 19.10
N GLU A 117 5.81 24.50 19.83
CA GLU A 117 5.96 23.16 19.30
C GLU A 117 4.72 22.75 18.49
N ARG A 118 3.52 23.05 18.99
CA ARG A 118 2.27 22.82 18.27
C ARG A 118 2.25 23.57 16.94
N ARG A 119 2.66 24.85 16.93
CA ARG A 119 2.76 25.65 15.70
C ARG A 119 3.73 25.03 14.68
N ARG A 120 4.92 24.60 15.13
CA ARG A 120 5.88 23.85 14.29
C ARG A 120 5.30 22.53 13.78
N GLY A 121 4.52 21.84 14.63
CA GLY A 121 3.80 20.62 14.29
C GLY A 121 2.77 20.85 13.18
N PHE A 122 1.97 21.90 13.26
CA PHE A 122 1.04 22.26 12.17
C PHE A 122 1.75 22.59 10.86
N ASP A 123 2.87 23.30 10.91
CA ASP A 123 3.65 23.60 9.70
C ASP A 123 4.25 22.34 9.08
N ALA A 124 4.72 21.40 9.91
CA ALA A 124 5.14 20.08 9.44
C ALA A 124 3.96 19.30 8.83
N PHE A 125 2.81 19.29 9.51
CA PHE A 125 1.62 18.59 9.03
C PHE A 125 1.11 19.13 7.68
N ARG A 126 1.21 20.46 7.47
CA ARG A 126 0.93 21.09 6.17
C ARG A 126 1.87 20.59 5.08
N ARG A 127 3.19 20.59 5.33
CA ARG A 127 4.18 20.07 4.38
C ARG A 127 3.95 18.59 4.08
N ASP A 128 3.60 17.80 5.09
CA ASP A 128 3.29 16.39 4.93
C ASP A 128 2.07 16.21 4.01
N MET A 129 1.00 17.00 4.20
CA MET A 129 -0.18 17.02 3.34
C MET A 129 0.14 17.40 1.90
N GLU A 130 0.92 18.47 1.68
CA GLU A 130 1.37 18.89 0.35
C GLU A 130 2.16 17.78 -0.35
N LEU A 131 3.07 17.13 0.37
CA LEU A 131 3.91 16.06 -0.14
C LEU A 131 3.08 14.85 -0.59
N VAL A 132 2.16 14.38 0.26
CA VAL A 132 1.34 13.19 -0.07
C VAL A 132 0.25 13.50 -1.09
N ALA A 133 -0.22 14.74 -1.18
CA ALA A 133 -1.14 15.18 -2.23
C ALA A 133 -0.50 15.01 -3.63
N ARG A 134 0.81 15.24 -3.78
CA ARG A 134 1.51 15.04 -5.06
C ARG A 134 1.47 13.60 -5.57
N ILE A 135 1.39 12.61 -4.68
CA ILE A 135 1.23 11.20 -5.08
C ILE A 135 -0.24 10.78 -5.24
N GLY A 136 -1.17 11.73 -5.17
CA GLY A 136 -2.62 11.49 -5.29
C GLY A 136 -3.28 11.03 -4.00
N CYS A 137 -2.64 11.21 -2.84
CA CYS A 137 -3.24 10.89 -1.56
C CYS A 137 -4.41 11.83 -1.24
N LYS A 138 -5.49 11.28 -0.67
CA LYS A 138 -6.70 12.03 -0.32
C LYS A 138 -6.78 12.43 1.14
N ARG A 139 -6.02 11.75 2.01
CA ARG A 139 -6.15 11.85 3.47
C ARG A 139 -4.79 11.67 4.13
N ILE A 140 -4.66 12.20 5.33
CA ILE A 140 -3.50 11.95 6.19
C ILE A 140 -4.01 11.63 7.60
N ALA A 141 -3.38 10.68 8.27
CA ALA A 141 -3.70 10.37 9.65
C ALA A 141 -3.24 11.50 10.59
N ALA A 142 -4.18 12.08 11.32
CA ALA A 142 -3.92 13.07 12.37
C ALA A 142 -3.59 12.36 13.70
N SER A 143 -2.38 11.78 13.79
CA SER A 143 -1.95 11.05 15.00
C SER A 143 -1.65 12.00 16.17
N PRO A 144 -2.04 11.70 17.42
CA PRO A 144 -1.80 12.55 18.59
C PRO A 144 -0.35 12.41 19.13
N VAL A 145 0.64 12.53 18.26
CA VAL A 145 2.06 12.34 18.60
C VAL A 145 2.54 13.42 19.57
N GLY A 146 3.29 13.02 20.59
CA GLY A 146 3.86 13.91 21.62
C GLY A 146 2.88 14.27 22.74
N VAL A 147 1.60 13.88 22.63
CA VAL A 147 0.58 14.16 23.66
C VAL A 147 0.88 13.43 24.98
N ASN A 148 1.43 12.22 24.92
CA ASN A 148 1.73 11.39 26.08
C ASN A 148 2.96 11.86 26.89
N GLU A 149 3.65 12.91 26.44
CA GLU A 149 4.80 13.49 27.15
C GLU A 149 4.35 14.42 28.30
N VAL A 150 3.03 14.64 28.46
CA VAL A 150 2.45 15.51 29.49
C VAL A 150 1.43 14.73 30.34
N PRO A 151 1.66 14.56 31.66
CA PRO A 151 0.78 13.79 32.55
C PRO A 151 -0.67 14.29 32.64
N THR A 152 -0.92 15.54 32.21
CA THR A 152 -2.20 16.25 32.37
C THR A 152 -2.98 16.45 31.07
N TYR A 153 -2.60 15.77 29.98
CA TYR A 153 -3.35 15.92 28.73
C TYR A 153 -4.73 15.25 28.83
N SER A 154 -5.79 16.06 28.87
CA SER A 154 -7.17 15.56 28.88
C SER A 154 -7.70 15.38 27.46
N VAL A 155 -8.62 14.43 27.27
CA VAL A 155 -9.34 14.25 26.01
C VAL A 155 -10.13 15.50 25.61
N GLN A 156 -10.58 16.30 26.58
CA GLN A 156 -11.25 17.58 26.36
C GLN A 156 -10.31 18.62 25.73
N LEU A 157 -9.07 18.71 26.23
CA LEU A 157 -8.05 19.59 25.66
C LEU A 157 -7.71 19.20 24.22
N GLY A 158 -7.75 17.90 23.91
CA GLY A 158 -7.64 17.38 22.55
C GLY A 158 -8.80 17.82 21.66
N ALA A 159 -10.04 17.75 22.17
CA ALA A 159 -11.23 18.14 21.43
C ALA A 159 -11.27 19.64 21.10
N GLU A 160 -10.80 20.51 21.99
CA GLU A 160 -10.70 21.96 21.73
C GLU A 160 -9.72 22.33 20.60
N ARG A 161 -8.85 21.40 20.22
CA ARG A 161 -7.73 21.62 19.28
C ARG A 161 -7.87 20.84 17.98
N TYR A 162 -8.90 20.00 17.85
CA TYR A 162 -9.21 19.19 16.67
C TYR A 162 -10.07 19.97 15.67
#